data_AF-A0A7S0AKA0-F1
#
_entry.id   AF-A0A7S0AKA0-F1
#
_cell.length_a   1.000
_cell.length_b   1.000
_cell.length_c   1.000
_cell.angle_alpha   90.00
_cell.angle_beta   90.00
_cell.angle_gamma   90.00
#
_symmetry.space_group_name_H-M   'P 1'
#
loop_
_entity.id
_entity.type
_entity.pdbx_description
1 polymer ?
#
loop_
_entity_poly.entity_id
_entity_poly.type
_entity_poly.pdbx_seq_one_letter_code
_entity_poly.pdbx_strand_id
1 'polypeptide(L)'
;MKRSEVDEITRIVLSVCRSIPGLEGVIITNQGSYRRGDERCGDADLLLVHPKHVDQLPKGGLGAIINKLEEQGHIAHHLNTVEGMHSATKKQETGTKRKQETLMAQEEGKQKEIDSAYSYMSIFHSPVHKSKARRVDLKFYPFQDRAYASLYFTGNTAFNRSLRSFAMQRKNLGLSNHGLFPLH
;
A
#
# COMPACT_ATOMS: atom_id res chain seq x y z
N MET A 1 -13.20 -13.40 -2.19
CA MET A 1 -13.31 -13.82 -0.77
C MET A 1 -14.48 -13.11 -0.10
N LYS A 2 -15.01 -13.64 1.01
CA LYS A 2 -16.01 -12.93 1.82
C LYS A 2 -15.33 -11.80 2.60
N ARG A 3 -16.08 -10.78 3.01
CA ARG A 3 -15.57 -9.68 3.85
C ARG A 3 -14.89 -10.17 5.13
N SER A 4 -15.48 -11.18 5.80
CA SER A 4 -14.91 -11.80 6.99
C SER A 4 -13.53 -12.43 6.79
N GLU A 5 -13.25 -12.92 5.57
CA GLU A 5 -11.93 -13.45 5.21
C GLU A 5 -10.92 -12.32 4.96
N VAL A 6 -11.36 -11.17 4.44
CA VAL A 6 -10.54 -9.94 4.40
C VAL A 6 -10.22 -9.48 5.81
N ASP A 7 -11.20 -9.46 6.72
CA ASP A 7 -10.99 -9.06 8.13
C ASP A 7 -9.96 -9.94 8.83
N GLU A 8 -9.94 -11.26 8.54
CA GLU A 8 -8.94 -12.18 9.05
C GLU A 8 -7.54 -11.85 8.55
N ILE A 9 -7.40 -11.61 7.24
CA ILE A 9 -6.12 -11.18 6.64
C ILE A 9 -5.65 -9.87 7.28
N THR A 10 -6.54 -8.89 7.44
CA THR A 10 -6.23 -7.61 8.08
C THR A 10 -5.75 -7.80 9.52
N ARG A 11 -6.38 -8.70 10.28
CA ARG A 11 -5.97 -8.99 11.67
C ARG A 11 -4.58 -9.61 11.74
N ILE A 12 -4.27 -10.55 10.85
CA ILE A 12 -2.94 -11.17 10.76
C ILE A 12 -1.88 -10.10 10.45
N VAL A 13 -2.10 -9.29 9.41
CA VAL A 13 -1.15 -8.23 9.02
C VAL A 13 -0.99 -7.20 10.14
N LEU A 14 -2.07 -6.80 10.80
CA LEU A 14 -2.00 -5.87 11.94
C LEU A 14 -1.25 -6.48 13.13
N SER A 15 -1.45 -7.76 13.42
CA SER A 15 -0.71 -8.47 14.47
C SER A 15 0.79 -8.52 14.17
N VAL A 16 1.15 -8.77 12.91
CA VAL A 16 2.55 -8.71 12.47
C VAL A 16 3.13 -7.31 12.68
N CYS A 17 2.45 -6.26 12.23
CA CYS A 17 2.91 -4.87 12.41
C CYS A 17 3.16 -4.57 13.90
N ARG A 18 2.24 -4.99 14.77
CA ARG A 18 2.35 -4.80 16.23
C ARG A 18 3.49 -5.58 16.90
N SER A 19 3.99 -6.63 16.25
CA SER A 19 5.11 -7.42 16.76
C SER A 19 6.48 -6.86 16.39
N ILE A 20 6.53 -5.88 15.49
CA ILE A 20 7.79 -5.32 14.97
C ILE A 20 8.07 -3.99 15.69
N PRO A 21 9.25 -3.86 16.35
CA PRO A 21 9.65 -2.63 17.02
C PRO A 21 9.56 -1.41 16.10
N GLY A 22 8.85 -0.38 16.55
CA GLY A 22 8.66 0.87 15.80
C GLY A 22 7.49 0.86 14.80
N LEU A 23 6.76 -0.25 14.65
CA LEU A 23 5.58 -0.38 13.80
C LEU A 23 4.28 -0.66 14.59
N GLU A 24 4.32 -0.57 15.92
CA GLU A 24 3.18 -0.87 16.79
C GLU A 24 2.01 0.09 16.59
N GLY A 25 2.32 1.32 16.18
CA GLY A 25 1.35 2.36 15.86
C GLY A 25 0.79 2.32 14.43
N VAL A 26 1.10 1.29 13.63
CA VAL A 26 0.53 1.17 12.28
C VAL A 26 -0.99 1.03 12.36
N ILE A 27 -1.68 1.83 11.55
CA ILE A 27 -3.11 1.79 11.32
C ILE A 27 -3.33 1.15 9.95
N ILE A 28 -4.25 0.18 9.88
CA ILE A 28 -4.63 -0.47 8.63
C ILE A 28 -6.10 -0.17 8.33
N THR A 29 -6.37 0.29 7.11
CA THR A 29 -7.75 0.45 6.61
C THR A 29 -7.93 -0.37 5.34
N ASN A 30 -8.95 -1.24 5.32
CA ASN A 30 -9.34 -1.98 4.12
C ASN A 30 -9.91 -1.03 3.06
N GLN A 31 -9.43 -1.14 1.82
CA GLN A 31 -9.78 -0.28 0.68
C GLN A 31 -10.55 -1.07 -0.40
N GLY A 32 -10.56 -0.57 -1.63
CA GLY A 32 -11.09 -1.26 -2.79
C GLY A 32 -12.55 -1.66 -2.66
N SER A 33 -12.87 -2.83 -3.18
CA SER A 33 -14.22 -3.43 -3.14
C SER A 33 -14.76 -3.55 -1.71
N TYR A 34 -13.90 -3.90 -0.75
CA TYR A 34 -14.29 -3.99 0.65
C TYR A 34 -14.85 -2.65 1.17
N ARG A 35 -14.14 -1.54 0.92
CA ARG A 35 -14.55 -0.21 1.41
C ARG A 35 -15.77 0.35 0.69
N ARG A 36 -16.02 -0.07 -0.55
CA ARG A 36 -17.23 0.30 -1.31
C ARG A 36 -18.50 -0.47 -0.87
N GLY A 37 -18.36 -1.47 0.00
CA GLY A 37 -19.50 -2.23 0.51
C GLY A 37 -19.78 -3.55 -0.22
N ASP A 38 -18.92 -3.96 -1.15
CA ASP A 38 -19.13 -5.20 -1.91
C ASP A 38 -19.17 -6.41 -0.95
N GLU A 39 -20.12 -7.33 -1.15
CA GLU A 39 -20.27 -8.53 -0.31
C GLU A 39 -19.10 -9.51 -0.48
N ARG A 40 -18.51 -9.52 -1.68
CA ARG A 40 -17.36 -10.34 -2.05
C ARG A 40 -16.28 -9.47 -2.66
N CYS A 41 -15.06 -9.64 -2.16
CA CYS A 41 -13.88 -8.93 -2.62
C CYS A 41 -13.05 -9.82 -3.56
N GLY A 42 -12.53 -9.29 -4.66
CA GLY A 42 -11.59 -10.03 -5.52
C GLY A 42 -10.27 -10.30 -4.80
N ASP A 43 -9.80 -9.29 -4.09
CA ASP A 43 -8.54 -9.16 -3.38
C ASP A 43 -8.74 -8.41 -2.05
N ALA A 44 -7.68 -8.37 -1.24
CA ALA A 44 -7.63 -7.60 -0.01
C ALA A 44 -6.66 -6.42 -0.20
N ASP A 45 -7.22 -5.21 -0.36
CA ASP A 45 -6.45 -3.97 -0.45
C ASP A 45 -6.28 -3.35 0.94
N LEU A 46 -5.06 -3.38 1.49
CA LEU A 46 -4.76 -2.87 2.83
C LEU A 46 -3.93 -1.59 2.70
N LEU A 47 -4.50 -0.46 3.14
CA LEU A 47 -3.78 0.80 3.31
C LEU A 47 -3.18 0.87 4.71
N LEU A 48 -1.86 0.93 4.78
CA LEU A 48 -1.08 1.08 6.00
C LEU A 48 -0.61 2.53 6.13
N VAL A 49 -0.73 3.10 7.33
CA VAL A 49 -0.18 4.40 7.69
C VAL A 49 0.32 4.34 9.13
N HIS A 50 1.27 5.19 9.51
CA HIS A 50 1.76 5.26 10.89
C HIS A 50 1.78 6.72 11.37
N PRO A 51 1.04 7.11 12.44
CA PRO A 51 0.91 8.52 12.86
C PRO A 51 2.21 9.26 13.18
N LYS A 52 3.26 8.56 13.65
CA LYS A 52 4.59 9.16 13.87
C LYS A 52 5.41 9.39 12.59
N HIS A 53 4.94 8.88 11.46
CA HIS A 53 5.60 8.91 10.15
C HIS A 53 4.74 9.78 9.22
N VAL A 54 4.80 11.09 9.44
CA VAL A 54 3.86 12.06 8.86
C VAL A 54 4.09 12.25 7.36
N ASP A 55 5.33 12.54 7.00
CA ASP A 55 5.80 12.94 5.67
C ASP A 55 6.77 11.93 5.03
N GLN A 56 7.21 10.94 5.81
CA GLN A 56 8.13 9.89 5.39
C GLN A 56 7.68 8.53 5.91
N LEU A 57 8.07 7.45 5.23
CA LEU A 57 7.82 6.09 5.69
C LEU A 57 8.89 5.60 6.69
N PRO A 58 8.56 4.65 7.57
CA PRO A 58 9.58 3.93 8.33
C PRO A 58 10.50 3.17 7.38
N LYS A 59 11.80 3.49 7.39
CA LYS A 59 12.80 2.87 6.51
C LYS A 59 12.80 1.35 6.68
N GLY A 60 12.63 0.62 5.58
CA GLY A 60 12.55 -0.85 5.58
C GLY A 60 11.30 -1.42 6.28
N GLY A 61 10.37 -0.58 6.75
CA GLY A 61 9.22 -1.02 7.54
C GLY A 61 8.30 -1.98 6.80
N LEU A 62 8.03 -1.72 5.51
CA LEU A 62 7.25 -2.65 4.70
C LEU A 62 7.98 -3.98 4.47
N GLY A 63 9.30 -3.94 4.22
CA GLY A 63 10.13 -5.15 4.09
C GLY A 63 10.10 -6.02 5.33
N ALA A 64 10.21 -5.42 6.53
CA ALA A 64 10.13 -6.13 7.81
C ALA A 64 8.77 -6.82 8.00
N ILE A 65 7.67 -6.16 7.66
CA ILE A 65 6.32 -6.75 7.70
C ILE A 65 6.24 -7.97 6.77
N ILE A 66 6.74 -7.84 5.54
CA ILE A 66 6.70 -8.91 4.54
C ILE A 66 7.53 -10.11 4.99
N ASN A 67 8.75 -9.88 5.46
CA ASN A 67 9.61 -10.96 5.94
C ASN A 67 8.94 -11.72 7.08
N LYS A 68 8.28 -11.02 8.01
CA LYS A 68 7.60 -11.66 9.13
C LYS A 68 6.37 -12.47 8.70
N LEU A 69 5.60 -11.97 7.73
CA LEU A 69 4.48 -12.71 7.13
C LEU A 69 4.96 -13.96 6.39
N GLU A 70 6.11 -13.88 5.70
CA GLU A 70 6.74 -15.01 5.02
C GLU A 70 7.25 -16.07 6.02
N GLU A 71 7.96 -15.65 7.07
CA GLU A 71 8.42 -16.51 8.17
C GLU A 71 7.27 -17.26 8.85
N GLN A 72 6.11 -16.62 8.97
CA GLN A 72 4.89 -17.21 9.55
C GLN A 72 4.09 -18.07 8.54
N GLY A 73 4.58 -18.22 7.30
CA GLY A 73 3.95 -19.04 6.28
C GLY A 73 2.66 -18.47 5.69
N HIS A 74 2.41 -17.15 5.83
CA HIS A 74 1.22 -16.52 5.27
C HIS A 74 1.35 -16.22 3.77
N ILE A 75 2.58 -16.00 3.28
CA ILE A 75 2.84 -15.66 1.89
C ILE A 75 3.16 -16.93 1.09
N ALA A 76 2.37 -17.19 0.04
CA ALA A 76 2.62 -18.26 -0.93
C ALA A 76 3.54 -17.79 -2.06
N HIS A 77 3.30 -16.59 -2.59
CA HIS A 77 4.10 -16.00 -3.69
C HIS A 77 4.19 -14.48 -3.57
N HIS A 78 5.36 -13.93 -3.93
CA HIS A 78 5.54 -12.48 -4.12
C HIS A 78 5.27 -12.12 -5.59
N LEU A 79 4.47 -11.07 -5.82
CA LEU A 79 4.21 -10.56 -7.19
C LEU A 79 5.15 -9.41 -7.57
N ASN A 80 5.80 -8.80 -6.57
CA ASN A 80 6.86 -7.81 -6.72
C ASN A 80 7.81 -7.85 -5.52
N THR A 81 8.88 -7.05 -5.57
CA THR A 81 9.86 -6.89 -4.47
C THR A 81 9.82 -5.46 -3.93
N VAL A 82 10.18 -5.30 -2.66
CA VAL A 82 10.39 -4.01 -2.00
C VAL A 82 11.71 -4.02 -1.22
N GLU A 83 12.23 -2.84 -0.90
CA GLU A 83 13.43 -2.71 -0.06
C GLU A 83 13.24 -3.39 1.31
N GLY A 84 14.28 -4.07 1.78
CA GLY A 84 14.29 -4.76 3.07
C GLY A 84 13.73 -6.19 3.05
N MET A 85 13.22 -6.69 1.91
CA MET A 85 12.80 -8.10 1.80
C MET A 85 14.01 -9.06 1.76
N HIS A 86 13.95 -10.20 2.47
CA HIS A 86 14.97 -11.25 2.39
C HIS A 86 15.13 -11.80 0.96
N SER A 87 14.02 -11.95 0.24
CA SER A 87 13.98 -12.43 -1.14
C SER A 87 14.50 -11.42 -2.16
N ALA A 88 14.61 -10.13 -1.82
CA ALA A 88 15.21 -9.10 -2.68
C ALA A 88 16.75 -9.19 -2.70
N THR A 89 17.36 -9.67 -1.61
CA THR A 89 18.82 -9.85 -1.50
C THR A 89 19.35 -11.02 -2.35
N LYS A 90 18.48 -11.93 -2.79
CA LYS A 90 18.85 -13.11 -3.62
C LYS A 90 18.72 -12.91 -5.13
N LYS A 91 18.19 -11.76 -5.60
CA LYS A 91 18.06 -11.43 -7.03
C LYS A 91 18.67 -10.07 -7.33
N GLN A 92 20.00 -10.00 -7.35
CA GLN A 92 20.63 -9.16 -8.36
C GLN A 92 20.54 -9.92 -9.69
N GLU A 93 20.31 -9.17 -10.76
CA GLU A 93 20.21 -9.62 -12.16
C GLU A 93 18.81 -10.06 -12.63
N THR A 94 18.27 -9.26 -13.56
CA THR A 94 17.11 -9.49 -14.43
C THR A 94 15.72 -9.27 -13.81
N GLY A 95 15.27 -8.01 -13.82
CA GLY A 95 13.88 -7.68 -13.55
C GLY A 95 13.67 -6.18 -13.50
N THR A 96 12.95 -5.65 -14.49
CA THR A 96 12.66 -4.22 -14.72
C THR A 96 12.34 -3.48 -13.42
N LYS A 97 13.20 -2.54 -13.01
CA LYS A 97 12.96 -1.59 -11.91
C LYS A 97 11.73 -0.76 -12.25
N ARG A 98 10.54 -1.19 -11.82
CA ARG A 98 9.35 -0.34 -11.87
C ARG A 98 9.53 0.70 -10.77
N LYS A 99 10.02 1.89 -11.18
CA LYS A 99 10.22 3.06 -10.32
C LYS A 99 9.01 3.24 -9.40
N GLN A 100 9.26 3.30 -8.09
CA GLN A 100 8.33 3.83 -7.10
C GLN A 100 7.88 5.23 -7.53
N GLU A 101 6.63 5.60 -7.27
CA GLU A 101 6.06 6.90 -7.67
C GLU A 101 6.68 8.05 -6.86
N THR A 102 7.91 8.44 -7.19
CA THR A 102 8.62 9.55 -6.56
C THR A 102 7.88 10.87 -6.86
N LEU A 103 7.48 11.59 -5.82
CA LEU A 103 7.08 12.99 -5.96
C LEU A 103 8.31 13.89 -5.93
N MET A 104 8.37 14.85 -6.85
CA MET A 104 9.35 15.93 -6.85
C MET A 104 8.77 17.08 -6.03
N ALA A 105 9.19 17.25 -4.78
CA ALA A 105 8.90 18.47 -4.03
C ALA A 105 9.93 19.54 -4.42
N GLN A 106 9.47 20.66 -5.00
CA GLN A 106 10.30 21.82 -5.28
C GLN A 106 10.37 22.68 -4.02
N GLU A 107 11.48 22.58 -3.28
CA GLU A 107 11.93 23.63 -2.38
C GLU A 107 13.36 24.02 -2.78
N GLU A 108 13.63 25.33 -2.76
CA GLU A 108 14.85 25.95 -3.25
C GLU A 108 16.12 25.24 -2.73
N GLY A 109 16.83 24.57 -3.63
CA GLY A 109 18.25 24.23 -3.46
C GLY A 109 18.61 22.86 -2.88
N LYS A 110 17.67 22.00 -2.46
CA LYS A 110 17.98 20.60 -2.09
C LYS A 110 16.92 19.63 -2.60
N GLN A 111 17.22 18.94 -3.70
CA GLN A 111 16.46 17.77 -4.16
C GLN A 111 16.46 16.70 -3.06
N LYS A 112 15.32 16.53 -2.37
CA LYS A 112 15.10 15.42 -1.44
C LYS A 112 14.21 14.39 -2.15
N GLU A 113 14.75 13.22 -2.44
CA GLU A 113 13.93 12.08 -2.86
C GLU A 113 13.03 11.69 -1.69
N ILE A 114 11.72 11.87 -1.85
CA ILE A 114 10.73 11.44 -0.86
C ILE A 114 10.21 10.07 -1.31
N ASP A 115 10.50 9.04 -0.50
CA ASP A 115 9.84 7.74 -0.59
C ASP A 115 8.37 7.90 -0.21
N SER A 116 7.57 8.29 -1.20
CA SER A 116 6.20 8.75 -1.04
C SER A 116 5.21 7.61 -0.74
N ALA A 117 5.48 6.40 -1.20
CA ALA A 117 4.68 5.21 -0.94
C ALA A 117 5.42 3.92 -1.30
N TYR A 118 5.16 2.86 -0.53
CA TYR A 118 5.56 1.51 -0.91
C TYR A 118 4.33 0.65 -1.21
N SER A 119 4.36 -0.08 -2.34
CA SER A 119 3.31 -1.00 -2.73
C SER A 119 3.89 -2.40 -2.87
N TYR A 120 3.27 -3.35 -2.17
CA TYR A 120 3.61 -4.77 -2.23
C TYR A 120 2.37 -5.59 -2.55
N MET A 121 2.51 -6.55 -3.46
CA MET A 121 1.44 -7.36 -3.99
C MET A 121 1.85 -8.83 -3.86
N SER A 122 0.94 -9.64 -3.34
CA SER A 122 1.26 -11.02 -2.96
C SER A 122 0.10 -11.95 -3.12
N ILE A 123 0.43 -13.24 -3.12
CA ILE A 123 -0.53 -14.32 -2.96
C ILE A 123 -0.38 -14.86 -1.54
N PHE A 124 -1.43 -14.71 -0.73
CA PHE A 124 -1.55 -15.27 0.61
C PHE A 124 -2.15 -16.67 0.57
N HIS A 125 -1.70 -17.53 1.47
CA HIS A 125 -2.49 -18.67 1.89
C HIS A 125 -3.73 -18.17 2.63
N SER A 126 -4.91 -18.59 2.19
CA SER A 126 -6.15 -18.17 2.85
C SER A 126 -6.16 -18.65 4.30
N PRO A 127 -6.38 -17.76 5.28
CA PRO A 127 -6.44 -18.15 6.69
C PRO A 127 -7.75 -18.90 7.03
N VAL A 128 -8.76 -18.80 6.17
CA VAL A 128 -10.09 -19.44 6.37
C VAL A 128 -10.22 -20.74 5.57
N HIS A 129 -9.56 -20.83 4.41
CA HIS A 129 -9.71 -21.94 3.48
C HIS A 129 -8.33 -22.44 3.02
N LYS A 130 -7.77 -23.43 3.72
CA LYS A 130 -6.37 -23.91 3.52
C LYS A 130 -5.97 -24.22 2.07
N SER A 131 -6.91 -24.62 1.21
CA SER A 131 -6.65 -24.93 -0.21
C SER A 131 -6.79 -23.72 -1.16
N LYS A 132 -7.11 -22.52 -0.66
CA LYS A 132 -7.31 -21.32 -1.47
C LYS A 132 -6.19 -20.33 -1.30
N ALA A 133 -5.81 -19.73 -2.42
CA ALA A 133 -4.90 -18.60 -2.49
C ALA A 133 -5.70 -17.28 -2.61
N ARG A 134 -5.19 -16.20 -2.00
CA ARG A 134 -5.81 -14.87 -2.00
C ARG A 134 -4.82 -13.81 -2.39
N ARG A 135 -5.22 -12.90 -3.28
CA ARG A 135 -4.40 -11.74 -3.60
C ARG A 135 -4.53 -10.69 -2.50
N VAL A 136 -3.38 -10.24 -1.97
CA VAL A 136 -3.29 -9.25 -0.90
C VAL A 136 -2.32 -8.17 -1.33
N ASP A 137 -2.80 -6.93 -1.32
CA ASP A 137 -2.06 -5.73 -1.67
C ASP A 137 -1.81 -4.92 -0.39
N LEU A 138 -0.55 -4.74 -0.02
CA LEU A 138 -0.14 -3.88 1.09
C LEU A 138 0.40 -2.58 0.53
N LYS A 139 -0.17 -1.46 0.96
CA LYS A 139 0.20 -0.13 0.49
C LYS A 139 0.49 0.77 1.67
N PHE A 140 1.77 1.09 1.88
CA PHE A 140 2.22 1.92 3.00
C PHE A 140 2.44 3.35 2.52
N TYR A 141 1.71 4.30 3.11
CA TYR A 141 1.78 5.73 2.82
C TYR A 141 2.21 6.53 4.07
N PRO A 142 2.89 7.68 3.88
CA PRO A 142 3.01 8.71 4.89
C PRO A 142 1.63 9.10 5.44
N PHE A 143 1.56 9.43 6.72
CA PHE A 143 0.28 9.69 7.39
C PHE A 143 -0.44 10.93 6.81
N GLN A 144 0.28 11.92 6.29
CA GLN A 144 -0.33 13.11 5.68
C GLN A 144 -1.10 12.78 4.38
N ASP A 145 -0.62 11.80 3.61
CA ASP A 145 -1.20 11.41 2.32
C ASP A 145 -2.46 10.54 2.47
N ARG A 146 -2.74 10.05 3.69
CA ARG A 146 -3.74 9.00 3.97
C ARG A 146 -5.12 9.25 3.35
N ALA A 147 -5.56 10.51 3.28
CA ALA A 147 -6.87 10.86 2.75
C ALA A 147 -6.92 10.68 1.22
N TYR A 148 -5.89 11.16 0.51
CA TYR A 148 -5.74 11.02 -0.93
C TYR A 148 -5.47 9.56 -1.33
N ALA A 149 -4.64 8.86 -0.54
CA ALA A 149 -4.38 7.44 -0.71
C ALA A 149 -5.67 6.63 -0.54
N SER A 150 -6.45 6.88 0.52
CA SER A 150 -7.72 6.17 0.73
C SER A 150 -8.74 6.46 -0.37
N LEU A 151 -8.86 7.72 -0.83
CA LEU A 151 -9.71 8.08 -1.96
C LEU A 151 -9.33 7.27 -3.22
N TYR A 152 -8.04 7.26 -3.56
CA TYR A 152 -7.53 6.52 -4.71
C TYR A 152 -7.80 5.02 -4.58
N PHE A 153 -7.47 4.41 -3.45
CA PHE A 153 -7.56 2.95 -3.30
C PHE A 153 -8.98 2.46 -3.07
N THR A 154 -9.89 3.28 -2.56
CA THR A 154 -11.32 2.95 -2.54
C THR A 154 -11.84 2.81 -3.97
N GLY A 155 -11.46 3.75 -4.84
CA GLY A 155 -11.88 3.77 -6.23
C GLY A 155 -13.41 3.85 -6.39
N ASN A 156 -14.00 3.27 -7.44
CA ASN A 156 -13.39 2.42 -8.45
C ASN A 156 -12.56 3.20 -9.52
N THR A 157 -11.99 2.47 -10.50
CA THR A 157 -11.17 3.07 -11.56
C THR A 157 -11.90 4.15 -12.36
N ALA A 158 -13.18 3.95 -12.70
CA ALA A 158 -13.95 4.93 -13.46
C ALA A 158 -14.19 6.21 -12.65
N PHE A 159 -14.54 6.06 -11.36
CA PHE A 159 -14.67 7.16 -10.42
C PHE A 159 -13.36 7.96 -10.32
N ASN A 160 -12.24 7.29 -10.08
CA ASN A 160 -10.93 7.93 -9.98
C ASN A 160 -10.54 8.68 -11.26
N ARG A 161 -10.76 8.09 -12.44
CA ARG A 161 -10.49 8.76 -13.72
C ARG A 161 -11.34 10.01 -13.87
N SER A 162 -12.65 9.89 -13.63
CA SER A 162 -13.58 11.02 -13.73
C SER A 162 -13.21 12.14 -12.75
N LEU A 163 -12.87 11.81 -11.51
CA LEU A 163 -12.48 12.79 -10.49
C LEU A 163 -11.19 13.53 -10.86
N ARG A 164 -10.18 12.84 -11.41
CA ARG A 164 -8.97 13.50 -11.93
C ARG A 164 -9.27 14.40 -13.11
N SER A 165 -10.09 13.94 -14.06
CA SER A 165 -10.52 14.76 -15.19
C SER A 165 -11.26 16.02 -14.71
N PHE A 166 -12.11 15.90 -13.69
CA PHE A 166 -12.80 17.03 -13.09
C PHE A 166 -11.81 18.01 -12.43
N ALA A 167 -10.89 17.54 -11.59
CA ALA A 167 -9.88 18.39 -10.95
C ALA A 167 -9.06 19.18 -11.98
N MET A 168 -8.60 18.50 -13.03
CA MET A 168 -7.82 19.11 -14.10
C MET A 168 -8.65 20.12 -14.89
N GLN A 169 -9.80 19.72 -15.44
CA GLN A 169 -10.56 20.54 -16.40
C GLN A 169 -11.38 21.65 -15.74
N ARG A 170 -11.81 21.48 -14.49
CA ARG A 170 -12.73 22.41 -13.82
C ARG A 170 -12.07 23.22 -12.71
N LYS A 171 -10.94 22.77 -12.18
CA LYS A 171 -10.25 23.42 -11.07
C LYS A 171 -8.82 23.82 -11.38
N ASN A 172 -8.27 23.43 -12.53
CA ASN A 172 -6.85 23.61 -12.86
C ASN A 172 -5.92 22.99 -11.80
N LEU A 173 -6.29 21.80 -11.30
CA LEU A 173 -5.56 21.06 -10.28
C LEU A 173 -5.22 19.64 -10.75
N GLY A 174 -4.03 19.16 -10.41
CA GLY A 174 -3.62 17.77 -10.56
C GLY A 174 -3.94 16.98 -9.30
N LEU A 175 -4.78 15.93 -9.42
CA LEU A 175 -5.13 15.04 -8.32
C LEU A 175 -4.37 13.70 -8.44
N SER A 176 -3.64 13.33 -7.39
CA SER A 176 -2.96 12.04 -7.26
C SER A 176 -3.37 11.29 -5.99
N ASN A 177 -2.78 10.11 -5.78
CA ASN A 177 -2.82 9.34 -4.52
C ASN A 177 -2.03 9.99 -3.37
N HIS A 178 -1.27 11.06 -3.63
CA HIS A 178 -0.47 11.76 -2.63
C HIS A 178 -1.00 13.16 -2.30
N GLY A 179 -1.84 13.74 -3.17
CA GLY A 179 -2.30 15.10 -2.95
C GLY A 179 -3.09 15.69 -4.10
N LEU A 180 -3.39 16.98 -3.93
CA LEU A 180 -4.01 17.84 -4.93
C LEU A 180 -3.11 19.06 -5.11
N PHE A 181 -2.66 19.31 -6.34
CA PHE A 181 -1.60 20.27 -6.65
C PHE A 181 -2.07 21.26 -7.73
N PRO A 182 -1.62 22.51 -7.72
CA PRO A 182 -1.83 23.43 -8.84
C PRO A 182 -1.25 22.88 -10.15
N LEU A 183 -1.94 23.08 -11.27
CA LEU A 183 -1.36 22.91 -12.61
C LEU A 183 -0.82 24.26 -13.08
N HIS A 184 0.49 24.32 -13.33
CA HIS A 184 1.16 25.47 -13.94
C HIS A 184 0.94 25.49 -15.45
#